data_AF-A0A369KKM1-F1
#
_entry.id   AF-A0A369KKM1-F1
#
_cell.length_a   1.000
_cell.length_b   1.000
_cell.length_c   1.000
_cell.angle_alpha   90.00
_cell.angle_beta   90.00
_cell.angle_gamma   90.00
#
_symmetry.space_group_name_H-M   'P 1'
#
loop_
_entity.id
_entity.type
_entity.pdbx_description
1 polymer ?
#
loop_
_entity_poly.entity_id
_entity_poly.type
_entity_poly.pdbx_seq_one_letter_code
_entity_poly.pdbx_strand_id
1 'polypeptide(L)'
;MLIDTLSKVQQSVLLASILADGEITKCYPKSRRKNNSYREHFGETQRFYREWKQKQLPDMLYIRQNNLVSKSLPLMTELYPYFYPDHKKIIPFELLSRCAHPVFLLILYLDDGSLMISKRTNHANQLYVTPSIALYLQSFSKEELIPFCNWLNETFHLNFRLSQTSNGCGYFLKTTRVTDTITFLEQVAPYTVDLPKFSYKLDWEARLNKLQHEHPEYQVLPSNPSRRYTSEECTTILELKTSGWTTQAIAEKLNRTYWSVTYKFGQLKKAMEQVHDL
;
A
#
# COMPACT_ATOMS: atom_id res chain seq x y z
N MET A 1 -24.02 8.01 -13.53
CA MET A 1 -24.29 6.89 -12.60
C MET A 1 -24.72 7.46 -11.26
N LEU A 2 -25.55 6.78 -10.48
CA LEU A 2 -25.97 7.24 -9.14
C LEU A 2 -24.76 7.51 -8.23
N ILE A 3 -23.65 6.78 -8.41
CA ILE A 3 -22.41 7.00 -7.67
C ILE A 3 -21.80 8.38 -7.90
N ASP A 4 -22.09 9.03 -9.04
CA ASP A 4 -21.55 10.35 -9.39
C ASP A 4 -22.18 11.48 -8.55
N THR A 5 -23.27 11.18 -7.81
CA THR A 5 -23.88 12.10 -6.84
C THR A 5 -23.09 12.21 -5.52
N LEU A 6 -22.19 11.26 -5.26
CA LEU A 6 -21.33 11.26 -4.08
C LEU A 6 -20.09 12.12 -4.30
N SER A 7 -19.51 12.66 -3.22
CA SER A 7 -18.20 13.32 -3.30
C SER A 7 -17.09 12.33 -3.68
N LYS A 8 -15.95 12.81 -4.19
CA LYS A 8 -14.82 11.93 -4.57
C LYS A 8 -14.30 11.08 -3.41
N VAL A 9 -14.32 11.63 -2.20
CA VAL A 9 -13.99 10.89 -0.97
C VAL A 9 -15.00 9.77 -0.74
N GLN A 10 -16.29 10.07 -0.79
CA GLN A 10 -17.37 9.10 -0.60
C GLN A 10 -17.38 8.00 -1.67
N GLN A 11 -17.12 8.35 -2.94
CA GLN A 11 -16.93 7.40 -4.03
C GLN A 11 -15.80 6.42 -3.70
N SER A 12 -14.64 6.95 -3.31
CA SER A 12 -13.47 6.16 -2.96
C SER A 12 -13.70 5.29 -1.73
N VAL A 13 -14.39 5.80 -0.70
CA VAL A 13 -14.75 5.04 0.50
C VAL A 13 -15.67 3.87 0.15
N LEU A 14 -16.75 4.13 -0.58
CA LEU A 14 -17.72 3.11 -0.94
C LEU A 14 -17.09 2.03 -1.83
N LEU A 15 -16.38 2.43 -2.89
CA LEU A 15 -15.80 1.49 -3.85
C LEU A 15 -14.68 0.65 -3.23
N ALA A 16 -13.78 1.25 -2.43
CA ALA A 16 -12.76 0.48 -1.71
C ALA A 16 -13.37 -0.49 -0.70
N SER A 17 -14.40 -0.04 0.05
CA SER A 17 -15.05 -0.88 1.05
C SER A 17 -15.83 -2.03 0.42
N ILE A 18 -16.40 -1.85 -0.78
CA ILE A 18 -16.98 -2.97 -1.55
C ILE A 18 -15.87 -3.86 -2.10
N LEU A 19 -14.75 -3.32 -2.57
CA LEU A 19 -13.68 -4.13 -3.15
C LEU A 19 -12.99 -5.04 -2.12
N ALA A 20 -12.79 -4.54 -0.89
CA ALA A 20 -12.14 -5.22 0.21
C ALA A 20 -13.11 -6.09 1.05
N ASP A 21 -13.25 -5.83 2.35
CA ASP A 21 -14.02 -6.66 3.31
C ASP A 21 -15.54 -6.68 3.04
N GLY A 22 -16.07 -5.67 2.35
CA GLY A 22 -17.51 -5.52 2.12
C GLY A 22 -18.05 -6.31 0.94
N GLU A 23 -19.37 -6.47 0.92
CA GLU A 23 -20.13 -7.09 -0.15
C GLU A 23 -21.40 -6.32 -0.50
N ILE A 24 -21.81 -6.41 -1.77
CA ILE A 24 -23.16 -6.04 -2.19
C ILE A 24 -24.05 -7.29 -2.09
N THR A 25 -24.94 -7.30 -1.11
CA THR A 25 -25.95 -8.33 -0.91
C THR A 25 -27.12 -8.17 -1.89
N LYS A 26 -27.46 -9.25 -2.58
CA LYS A 26 -28.58 -9.29 -3.53
C LYS A 26 -29.94 -9.20 -2.84
N CYS A 27 -30.94 -8.78 -3.60
CA CYS A 27 -32.32 -9.11 -3.28
C CYS A 27 -32.59 -10.61 -3.55
N TYR A 28 -32.97 -11.35 -2.51
CA TYR A 28 -33.33 -12.77 -2.63
C TYR A 28 -34.81 -12.96 -2.98
N PRO A 29 -35.20 -14.07 -3.62
CA PRO A 29 -36.61 -14.43 -3.78
C PRO A 29 -37.33 -14.41 -2.42
N LYS A 30 -38.49 -13.77 -2.34
CA LYS A 30 -39.29 -13.50 -1.12
C LYS A 30 -38.77 -12.39 -0.19
N SER A 31 -37.69 -11.69 -0.55
CA SER A 31 -37.27 -10.48 0.18
C SER A 31 -38.24 -9.33 -0.05
N ARG A 32 -38.54 -8.55 1.01
CA ARG A 32 -39.30 -7.29 0.90
C ARG A 32 -38.46 -6.14 0.30
N ARG A 33 -37.16 -6.33 0.11
CA ARG A 33 -36.24 -5.32 -0.43
C ARG A 33 -36.52 -5.12 -1.92
N LYS A 34 -36.46 -3.87 -2.38
CA LYS A 34 -36.60 -3.54 -3.82
C LYS A 34 -35.26 -3.45 -4.54
N ASN A 35 -34.20 -3.18 -3.79
CA ASN A 35 -32.84 -2.99 -4.26
C ASN A 35 -31.86 -3.85 -3.47
N ASN A 36 -30.64 -3.97 -4.00
CA ASN A 36 -29.52 -4.55 -3.28
C ASN A 36 -29.12 -3.68 -2.07
N SER A 37 -28.31 -4.23 -1.19
CA SER A 37 -27.80 -3.56 0.02
C SER A 37 -26.34 -3.89 0.25
N TYR A 38 -25.63 -3.04 0.97
CA TYR A 38 -24.25 -3.26 1.39
C TYR A 38 -24.20 -4.01 2.72
N ARG A 39 -23.17 -4.83 2.89
CA ARG A 39 -22.84 -5.48 4.16
C ARG A 39 -21.33 -5.67 4.28
N GLU A 40 -20.80 -5.43 5.46
CA GLU A 40 -19.43 -5.76 5.85
C GLU A 40 -19.47 -6.32 7.27
N HIS A 41 -19.04 -7.56 7.47
CA HIS A 41 -18.96 -8.17 8.79
C HIS A 41 -17.65 -7.76 9.49
N PHE A 42 -17.68 -7.56 10.80
CA PHE A 42 -16.48 -7.17 11.57
C PHE A 42 -16.47 -7.72 13.00
N GLY A 43 -15.28 -7.91 13.56
CA GLY A 43 -15.11 -8.25 14.99
C GLY A 43 -15.16 -7.02 15.90
N GLU A 44 -15.43 -7.20 17.20
CA GLU A 44 -15.61 -6.06 18.13
C GLU A 44 -14.39 -5.12 18.19
N THR A 45 -13.17 -5.68 18.13
CA THR A 45 -11.91 -4.90 18.11
C THR A 45 -11.81 -3.95 16.91
N GLN A 46 -12.56 -4.23 15.85
CA GLN A 46 -12.61 -3.51 14.60
C GLN A 46 -13.80 -2.54 14.50
N ARG A 47 -14.70 -2.50 15.49
CA ARG A 47 -15.92 -1.65 15.47
C ARG A 47 -15.60 -0.18 15.20
N PHE A 48 -14.58 0.36 15.86
CA PHE A 48 -14.19 1.78 15.74
C PHE A 48 -13.96 2.22 14.28
N TYR A 49 -13.41 1.31 13.46
CA TYR A 49 -13.11 1.61 12.06
C TYR A 49 -14.36 1.56 11.20
N ARG A 50 -15.34 0.72 11.57
CA ARG A 50 -16.64 0.68 10.90
C ARG A 50 -17.50 1.88 11.29
N GLU A 51 -17.36 2.38 12.51
CA GLU A 51 -17.89 3.68 12.92
C GLU A 51 -17.25 4.83 12.13
N TRP A 52 -15.93 4.76 11.87
CA TRP A 52 -15.26 5.72 11.00
C TRP A 52 -15.81 5.66 9.56
N LYS A 53 -15.94 4.47 8.94
CA LYS A 53 -16.57 4.31 7.61
C LYS A 53 -18.00 4.84 7.59
N GLN A 54 -18.79 4.58 8.64
CA GLN A 54 -20.15 5.11 8.79
C GLN A 54 -20.15 6.64 8.78
N LYS A 55 -19.22 7.31 9.49
CA LYS A 55 -19.11 8.78 9.48
C LYS A 55 -18.81 9.37 8.11
N GLN A 56 -18.11 8.62 7.23
CA GLN A 56 -17.85 9.06 5.86
C GLN A 56 -19.10 8.97 4.96
N LEU A 57 -20.01 8.04 5.27
CA LEU A 57 -21.22 7.76 4.49
C LEU A 57 -22.48 7.70 5.40
N PRO A 58 -22.80 8.78 6.15
CA PRO A 58 -23.76 8.72 7.26
C PRO A 58 -25.21 8.46 6.81
N ASP A 59 -25.59 8.91 5.62
CA ASP A 59 -26.95 8.70 5.07
C ASP A 59 -27.15 7.31 4.44
N MET A 60 -26.06 6.55 4.32
CA MET A 60 -26.01 5.29 3.59
C MET A 60 -25.70 4.11 4.51
N LEU A 61 -24.70 4.25 5.37
CA LEU A 61 -24.17 3.18 6.20
C LEU A 61 -24.62 3.34 7.65
N TYR A 62 -24.89 2.22 8.29
CA TYR A 62 -25.17 2.16 9.72
C TYR A 62 -24.71 0.81 10.29
N ILE A 63 -24.38 0.81 11.57
CA ILE A 63 -24.00 -0.42 12.27
C ILE A 63 -25.25 -1.16 12.74
N ARG A 64 -25.29 -2.47 12.46
CA ARG A 64 -26.28 -3.41 12.99
C ARG A 64 -25.56 -4.63 13.54
N GLN A 65 -25.49 -4.73 14.87
CA GLN A 65 -24.70 -5.75 15.57
C GLN A 65 -23.22 -5.68 15.14
N ASN A 66 -22.69 -6.76 14.57
CA ASN A 66 -21.32 -6.90 14.07
C ASN A 66 -21.24 -6.75 12.54
N ASN A 67 -22.13 -5.94 11.97
CA ASN A 67 -22.13 -5.64 10.55
C ASN A 67 -22.28 -4.14 10.32
N LEU A 68 -21.49 -3.60 9.39
CA LEU A 68 -21.71 -2.31 8.77
C LEU A 68 -22.58 -2.56 7.54
N VAL A 69 -23.76 -1.97 7.50
CA VAL A 69 -24.76 -2.30 6.48
C VAL A 69 -25.32 -1.04 5.87
N SER A 70 -25.95 -1.16 4.69
CA SER A 70 -26.84 -0.14 4.16
C SER A 70 -28.28 -0.62 4.12
N LYS A 71 -29.21 0.34 3.98
CA LYS A 71 -30.59 0.03 3.59
C LYS A 71 -30.61 -0.47 2.14
N SER A 72 -31.76 -0.97 1.70
CA SER A 72 -31.99 -1.30 0.30
C SER A 72 -31.89 -0.02 -0.55
N LEU A 73 -30.88 0.10 -1.42
CA LEU A 73 -30.53 1.33 -2.11
C LEU A 73 -30.36 1.12 -3.63
N PRO A 74 -30.97 1.96 -4.50
CA PRO A 74 -30.79 1.88 -5.95
C PRO A 74 -29.31 1.89 -6.39
N LEU A 75 -28.48 2.69 -5.70
CA LEU A 75 -27.04 2.74 -5.93
C LEU A 75 -26.37 1.35 -5.81
N MET A 76 -26.75 0.55 -4.81
CA MET A 76 -26.19 -0.79 -4.62
C MET A 76 -26.64 -1.74 -5.74
N THR A 77 -27.85 -1.54 -6.26
CA THR A 77 -28.34 -2.29 -7.43
C THR A 77 -27.54 -1.90 -8.68
N GLU A 78 -27.29 -0.60 -8.89
CA GLU A 78 -26.50 -0.08 -10.02
C GLU A 78 -25.05 -0.59 -9.99
N LEU A 79 -24.42 -0.64 -8.81
CA LEU A 79 -23.03 -1.07 -8.66
C LEU A 79 -22.84 -2.59 -8.73
N TYR A 80 -23.88 -3.38 -8.43
CA TYR A 80 -23.82 -4.83 -8.38
C TYR A 80 -23.19 -5.49 -9.62
N PRO A 81 -23.63 -5.21 -10.86
CA PRO A 81 -23.07 -5.85 -12.05
C PRO A 81 -21.58 -5.53 -12.31
N TYR A 82 -21.07 -4.40 -11.82
CA TYR A 82 -19.66 -4.03 -11.98
C TYR A 82 -18.74 -4.84 -11.06
N PHE A 83 -19.19 -5.11 -9.83
CA PHE A 83 -18.42 -5.90 -8.88
C PHE A 83 -18.66 -7.39 -9.02
N TYR A 84 -19.85 -7.82 -9.44
CA TYR A 84 -20.27 -9.22 -9.43
C TYR A 84 -20.83 -9.71 -10.78
N PRO A 85 -20.12 -9.54 -11.91
CA PRO A 85 -20.48 -10.24 -13.13
C PRO A 85 -20.47 -11.74 -12.85
N ASP A 86 -21.50 -12.43 -13.30
CA ASP A 86 -21.72 -13.87 -13.04
C ASP A 86 -21.62 -14.27 -11.56
N HIS A 87 -21.95 -13.33 -10.67
CA HIS A 87 -21.99 -13.53 -9.21
C HIS A 87 -20.63 -13.76 -8.56
N LYS A 88 -19.53 -13.54 -9.29
CA LYS A 88 -18.17 -13.59 -8.77
C LYS A 88 -17.64 -12.17 -8.59
N LYS A 89 -17.05 -11.89 -7.42
CA LYS A 89 -16.43 -10.60 -7.16
C LYS A 89 -15.22 -10.39 -8.08
N ILE A 90 -15.17 -9.26 -8.78
CA ILE A 90 -14.05 -8.85 -9.63
C ILE A 90 -13.61 -7.42 -9.29
N ILE A 91 -12.47 -7.02 -9.85
CA ILE A 91 -12.02 -5.63 -9.84
C ILE A 91 -12.83 -4.81 -10.87
N PRO A 92 -13.59 -3.77 -10.48
CA PRO A 92 -14.43 -3.02 -11.40
C PRO A 92 -13.63 -1.93 -12.14
N PHE A 93 -12.90 -2.33 -13.20
CA PHE A 93 -12.01 -1.43 -13.95
C PHE A 93 -12.70 -0.16 -14.46
N GLU A 94 -13.97 -0.26 -14.83
CA GLU A 94 -14.80 0.87 -15.31
C GLU A 94 -15.07 1.92 -14.22
N LEU A 95 -14.95 1.54 -12.95
CA LEU A 95 -15.19 2.41 -11.80
C LEU A 95 -13.91 3.02 -11.23
N LEU A 96 -12.72 2.53 -11.60
CA LEU A 96 -11.46 2.94 -11.01
C LEU A 96 -11.15 4.44 -11.19
N SER A 97 -11.64 5.08 -12.25
CA SER A 97 -11.52 6.54 -12.43
C SER A 97 -12.18 7.37 -11.31
N ARG A 98 -13.07 6.75 -10.50
CA ARG A 98 -13.73 7.35 -9.34
C ARG A 98 -12.96 7.12 -8.03
N CYS A 99 -11.88 6.36 -8.08
CA CYS A 99 -11.12 5.87 -6.93
C CYS A 99 -9.78 6.59 -6.72
N ALA A 100 -9.54 7.73 -7.36
CA ALA A 100 -8.24 8.42 -7.32
C ALA A 100 -7.93 9.14 -5.98
N HIS A 101 -8.86 9.17 -5.03
CA HIS A 101 -8.61 9.80 -3.73
C HIS A 101 -7.77 8.88 -2.82
N PRO A 102 -6.77 9.37 -2.06
CA PRO A 102 -5.91 8.53 -1.21
C PRO A 102 -6.65 7.65 -0.19
N VAL A 103 -7.88 8.03 0.20
CA VAL A 103 -8.73 7.22 1.08
C VAL A 103 -9.05 5.83 0.49
N PHE A 104 -9.03 5.71 -0.84
CA PHE A 104 -9.17 4.42 -1.52
C PHE A 104 -8.04 3.47 -1.13
N LEU A 105 -6.78 3.93 -1.21
CA LEU A 105 -5.60 3.17 -0.78
C LEU A 105 -5.66 2.84 0.71
N LEU A 106 -6.05 3.82 1.54
CA LEU A 106 -6.17 3.64 2.98
C LEU A 106 -7.09 2.46 3.30
N ILE A 107 -8.29 2.42 2.72
CA ILE A 107 -9.27 1.37 3.02
C ILE A 107 -8.80 0.01 2.55
N LEU A 108 -8.28 -0.09 1.31
CA LEU A 108 -7.70 -1.36 0.84
C LEU A 108 -6.60 -1.87 1.76
N TYR A 109 -5.77 -0.97 2.29
CA TYR A 109 -4.67 -1.31 3.18
C TYR A 109 -5.10 -1.67 4.60
N LEU A 110 -6.12 -0.99 5.13
CA LEU A 110 -6.60 -1.27 6.48
C LEU A 110 -7.42 -2.57 6.54
N ASP A 111 -8.18 -2.86 5.49
CA ASP A 111 -8.99 -4.07 5.35
C ASP A 111 -8.08 -5.26 4.98
N ASP A 112 -7.45 -5.20 3.80
CA ASP A 112 -6.71 -6.31 3.20
C ASP A 112 -5.18 -6.11 3.19
N GLY A 113 -4.63 -5.15 3.93
CA GLY A 113 -3.20 -4.85 3.90
C GLY A 113 -2.42 -5.15 5.17
N SER A 114 -1.09 -5.07 5.09
CA SER A 114 -0.20 -5.14 6.25
C SER A 114 1.11 -4.40 6.03
N LEU A 115 1.64 -3.81 7.11
CA LEU A 115 3.02 -3.32 7.17
C LEU A 115 3.93 -4.51 7.51
N MET A 116 4.46 -5.15 6.47
CA MET A 116 5.41 -6.26 6.60
C MET A 116 6.80 -5.73 6.96
N ILE A 117 7.41 -6.29 8.01
CA ILE A 117 8.77 -5.96 8.43
C ILE A 117 9.68 -7.16 8.21
N SER A 118 10.63 -7.04 7.28
CA SER A 118 11.72 -8.01 7.15
C SER A 118 12.83 -7.66 8.13
N LYS A 119 13.30 -8.66 8.88
CA LYS A 119 14.33 -8.54 9.92
C LYS A 119 15.60 -9.27 9.47
N ARG A 120 16.77 -8.63 9.61
CA ARG A 120 18.07 -9.25 9.35
C ARG A 120 19.08 -8.84 10.42
N THR A 121 19.70 -9.80 11.06
CA THR A 121 20.79 -9.55 12.01
C THR A 121 22.16 -9.59 11.33
N ASN A 122 23.15 -8.91 11.91
CA ASN A 122 24.55 -9.05 11.54
C ASN A 122 25.40 -9.52 12.73
N HIS A 123 26.68 -9.79 12.49
CA HIS A 123 27.64 -10.21 13.52
C HIS A 123 27.96 -9.13 14.57
N ALA A 124 27.50 -7.89 14.37
CA ALA A 124 27.72 -6.77 15.29
C ALA A 124 26.50 -6.46 16.16
N ASN A 125 25.59 -7.44 16.35
CA ASN A 125 24.33 -7.28 17.07
C ASN A 125 23.48 -6.08 16.59
N GLN A 126 23.46 -5.84 15.28
CA GLN A 126 22.53 -4.89 14.68
C GLN A 126 21.38 -5.65 14.01
N LEU A 127 20.16 -5.18 14.26
CA LEU A 127 18.94 -5.71 13.66
C LEU A 127 18.44 -4.74 12.60
N TYR A 128 18.68 -5.06 11.33
CA TYR A 128 18.18 -4.30 10.19
C TYR A 128 16.71 -4.63 9.93
N VAL A 129 15.87 -3.60 9.89
CA VAL A 129 14.42 -3.74 9.67
C VAL A 129 14.00 -3.02 8.39
N THR A 130 13.36 -3.76 7.49
CA THR A 130 12.95 -3.26 6.17
C THR A 130 11.42 -3.29 6.07
N PRO A 131 10.75 -2.13 6.01
CA PRO A 131 9.30 -2.08 5.88
C PRO A 131 8.85 -2.26 4.43
N SER A 132 7.71 -2.94 4.27
CA SER A 132 7.02 -3.11 2.99
C SER A 132 5.51 -3.12 3.20
N ILE A 133 4.78 -2.46 2.31
CA ILE A 133 3.33 -2.52 2.27
C ILE A 133 2.93 -3.73 1.44
N ALA A 134 2.07 -4.57 2.01
CA ALA A 134 1.41 -5.65 1.29
C ALA A 134 -0.09 -5.38 1.21
N LEU A 135 -0.70 -5.70 0.07
CA LEU A 135 -2.15 -5.74 -0.16
C LEU A 135 -2.51 -7.19 -0.55
N TYR A 136 -3.17 -7.89 0.36
CA TYR A 136 -3.60 -9.27 0.29
C TYR A 136 -4.90 -9.40 -0.52
N LEU A 137 -4.75 -9.20 -1.83
CA LEU A 137 -5.83 -9.25 -2.79
C LEU A 137 -5.96 -10.64 -3.45
N GLN A 138 -5.70 -11.72 -2.69
CA GLN A 138 -5.64 -13.09 -3.22
C GLN A 138 -7.01 -13.63 -3.69
N SER A 139 -8.11 -12.91 -3.45
CA SER A 139 -9.42 -13.25 -4.01
C SER A 139 -9.50 -13.00 -5.53
N PHE A 140 -8.60 -12.17 -6.07
CA PHE A 140 -8.56 -11.81 -7.49
C PHE A 140 -7.48 -12.59 -8.23
N SER A 141 -7.74 -12.87 -9.50
CA SER A 141 -6.80 -13.64 -10.32
C SER A 141 -5.56 -12.81 -10.68
N LYS A 142 -4.51 -13.48 -11.15
CA LYS A 142 -3.29 -12.80 -11.64
C LYS A 142 -3.61 -11.82 -12.76
N GLU A 143 -4.51 -12.21 -13.66
CA GLU A 143 -4.95 -11.45 -14.83
C GLU A 143 -5.69 -10.18 -14.42
N GLU A 144 -6.39 -10.19 -13.29
CA GLU A 144 -7.01 -9.00 -12.68
C GLU A 144 -5.97 -8.14 -11.94
N LEU A 145 -5.08 -8.76 -11.18
CA LEU A 145 -4.11 -8.04 -10.34
C LEU A 145 -3.05 -7.28 -11.13
N ILE A 146 -2.66 -7.74 -12.32
CA ILE A 146 -1.68 -7.05 -13.17
C ILE A 146 -2.17 -5.65 -13.59
N PRO A 147 -3.30 -5.51 -14.31
CA PRO A 147 -3.81 -4.19 -14.70
C PRO A 147 -4.20 -3.35 -13.48
N PHE A 148 -4.69 -3.96 -12.39
CA PHE A 148 -4.99 -3.22 -11.16
C PHE A 148 -3.73 -2.65 -10.51
N CYS A 149 -2.63 -3.41 -10.48
CA CYS A 149 -1.34 -2.95 -10.00
C CYS A 149 -0.79 -1.79 -10.83
N ASN A 150 -0.93 -1.85 -12.16
CA ASN A 150 -0.53 -0.76 -13.04
C ASN A 150 -1.34 0.51 -12.75
N TRP A 151 -2.67 0.38 -12.65
CA TRP A 151 -3.55 1.49 -12.31
C TRP A 151 -3.21 2.12 -10.95
N LEU A 152 -2.94 1.30 -9.91
CA LEU A 152 -2.51 1.79 -8.59
C LEU A 152 -1.21 2.58 -8.68
N ASN A 153 -0.23 2.06 -9.41
CA ASN A 153 1.08 2.68 -9.57
C ASN A 153 0.99 4.01 -10.33
N GLU A 154 0.17 4.07 -11.38
CA GLU A 154 -0.04 5.29 -12.17
C GLU A 154 -0.82 6.34 -11.39
N THR A 155 -1.92 5.95 -10.75
CA THR A 155 -2.86 6.86 -10.08
C THR A 155 -2.26 7.48 -8.82
N PHE A 156 -1.50 6.70 -8.06
CA PHE A 156 -0.95 7.14 -6.77
C PHE A 156 0.56 7.37 -6.81
N HIS A 157 1.20 7.24 -7.97
CA HIS A 157 2.65 7.36 -8.12
C HIS A 157 3.44 6.43 -7.18
N LEU A 158 2.98 5.18 -7.08
CA LEU A 158 3.56 4.14 -6.23
C LEU A 158 4.23 3.04 -7.06
N ASN A 159 4.90 2.09 -6.40
CA ASN A 159 5.54 0.95 -7.04
C ASN A 159 5.22 -0.35 -6.31
N PHE A 160 3.97 -0.78 -6.43
CA PHE A 160 3.57 -2.13 -6.13
C PHE A 160 4.06 -3.10 -7.21
N ARG A 161 4.34 -4.32 -6.78
CA ARG A 161 4.62 -5.45 -7.65
C ARG A 161 3.84 -6.67 -7.21
N LEU A 162 3.49 -7.50 -8.18
CA LEU A 162 2.92 -8.80 -7.91
C LEU A 162 3.94 -9.69 -7.19
N SER A 163 3.50 -10.35 -6.13
CA SER A 163 4.27 -11.31 -5.34
C SER A 163 3.48 -12.61 -5.19
N GLN A 164 4.17 -13.75 -5.12
CA GLN A 164 3.54 -15.07 -4.99
C GLN A 164 3.26 -15.44 -3.53
N THR A 165 2.19 -16.21 -3.33
CA THR A 165 1.81 -16.80 -2.04
C THR A 165 1.10 -18.14 -2.28
N SER A 166 1.04 -19.01 -1.28
CA SER A 166 0.31 -20.29 -1.35
C SER A 166 -1.20 -20.15 -1.17
N ASN A 167 -1.69 -18.95 -0.85
CA ASN A 167 -3.07 -18.71 -0.45
C ASN A 167 -3.91 -18.13 -1.60
N GLY A 168 -5.22 -18.43 -1.63
CA GLY A 168 -6.17 -17.90 -2.60
C GLY A 168 -5.74 -18.18 -4.05
N CYS A 169 -5.87 -17.18 -4.92
CA CYS A 169 -5.40 -17.23 -6.31
C CYS A 169 -3.87 -17.19 -6.46
N GLY A 170 -3.11 -17.18 -5.35
CA GLY A 170 -1.66 -17.37 -5.34
C GLY A 170 -0.84 -16.09 -5.50
N TYR A 171 -1.47 -14.92 -5.49
CA TYR A 171 -0.80 -13.63 -5.71
C TYR A 171 -1.32 -12.52 -4.82
N PHE A 172 -0.43 -11.60 -4.45
CA PHE A 172 -0.74 -10.37 -3.72
C PHE A 172 0.14 -9.21 -4.23
N LEU A 173 -0.18 -7.97 -3.87
CA LEU A 173 0.62 -6.81 -4.27
C LEU A 173 1.52 -6.37 -3.11
N LYS A 174 2.76 -5.99 -3.42
CA LYS A 174 3.73 -5.57 -2.40
C LYS A 174 4.65 -4.46 -2.91
N THR A 175 4.98 -3.48 -2.06
CA THR A 175 6.11 -2.56 -2.32
C THR A 175 7.44 -3.30 -2.16
N THR A 176 8.42 -2.96 -3.01
CA THR A 176 9.73 -3.62 -2.97
C THR A 176 10.85 -2.72 -2.44
N ARG A 177 10.68 -1.40 -2.49
CA ARG A 177 11.65 -0.44 -1.96
C ARG A 177 11.08 0.23 -0.74
N VAL A 178 11.97 0.54 0.21
CA VAL A 178 11.62 1.31 1.41
C VAL A 178 11.05 2.68 1.04
N THR A 179 11.59 3.33 0.01
CA THR A 179 11.05 4.61 -0.51
C THR A 179 9.56 4.51 -0.81
N ASP A 180 9.15 3.46 -1.51
CA ASP A 180 7.77 3.31 -1.98
C ASP A 180 6.83 3.02 -0.80
N THR A 181 7.33 2.32 0.22
CA THR A 181 6.62 2.12 1.50
C THR A 181 6.41 3.43 2.25
N ILE A 182 7.47 4.25 2.38
CA ILE A 182 7.37 5.54 3.06
C ILE A 182 6.45 6.48 2.30
N THR A 183 6.57 6.58 0.97
CA THR A 183 5.68 7.37 0.13
C THR A 183 4.22 6.90 0.24
N PHE A 184 3.96 5.60 0.34
CA PHE A 184 2.62 5.10 0.64
C PHE A 184 2.11 5.63 1.99
N LEU A 185 2.91 5.51 3.05
CA LEU A 185 2.53 5.93 4.40
C LEU A 185 2.30 7.44 4.49
N GLU A 186 3.11 8.25 3.80
CA GLU A 186 2.94 9.70 3.69
C GLU A 186 1.58 10.08 3.07
N GLN A 187 1.12 9.36 2.04
CA GLN A 187 -0.17 9.63 1.41
C GLN A 187 -1.38 9.33 2.32
N VAL A 188 -1.22 8.39 3.25
CA VAL A 188 -2.26 8.01 4.21
C VAL A 188 -2.06 8.62 5.60
N ALA A 189 -0.96 9.34 5.81
CA ALA A 189 -0.62 9.99 7.08
C ALA A 189 -1.72 10.90 7.63
N PRO A 190 -2.48 11.68 6.81
CA PRO A 190 -3.56 12.53 7.32
C PRO A 190 -4.64 11.78 8.11
N TYR A 191 -4.80 10.46 7.91
CA TYR A 191 -5.82 9.65 8.58
C TYR A 191 -5.33 8.98 9.87
N THR A 192 -4.04 9.09 10.21
CA THR A 192 -3.47 8.49 11.42
C THR A 192 -4.12 9.02 12.69
N VAL A 193 -4.45 10.30 12.72
CA VAL A 193 -5.10 10.99 13.84
C VAL A 193 -6.53 10.47 14.05
N ASP A 194 -7.26 10.23 12.96
CA ASP A 194 -8.63 9.72 13.00
C ASP A 194 -8.69 8.23 13.34
N LEU A 195 -7.60 7.49 13.10
CA LEU A 195 -7.52 6.03 13.21
C LEU A 195 -6.35 5.59 14.11
N PRO A 196 -6.26 6.06 15.37
CA PRO A 196 -5.10 5.83 16.23
C PRO A 196 -4.87 4.35 16.56
N LYS A 197 -5.93 3.54 16.57
CA LYS A 197 -5.84 2.09 16.78
C LYS A 197 -5.16 1.35 15.62
N PHE A 198 -4.98 2.01 14.46
CA PHE A 198 -4.21 1.50 13.33
C PHE A 198 -2.79 2.07 13.23
N SER A 199 -2.28 2.75 14.26
CA SER A 199 -0.88 3.23 14.28
C SER A 199 0.14 2.15 13.95
N TYR A 200 -0.09 0.91 14.38
CA TYR A 200 0.78 -0.23 14.05
C TYR A 200 0.89 -0.55 12.54
N LYS A 201 -0.07 -0.10 11.73
CA LYS A 201 -0.07 -0.18 10.26
C LYS A 201 0.37 1.16 9.63
N LEU A 202 -0.08 2.28 10.16
CA LEU A 202 0.02 3.60 9.51
C LEU A 202 1.24 4.42 9.95
N ASP A 203 1.86 4.10 11.08
CA ASP A 203 2.95 4.87 11.68
C ASP A 203 4.23 4.02 11.74
N TRP A 204 5.16 4.33 10.83
CA TRP A 204 6.44 3.63 10.75
C TRP A 204 7.33 3.92 11.95
N GLU A 205 7.35 5.15 12.47
CA GLU A 205 8.20 5.53 13.59
C GLU A 205 7.74 4.85 14.88
N ALA A 206 6.43 4.85 15.15
CA ALA A 206 5.87 4.09 16.26
C ALA A 206 6.17 2.60 16.14
N ARG A 207 6.12 2.04 14.93
CA ARG A 207 6.45 0.63 14.70
C ARG A 207 7.92 0.32 14.93
N LEU A 208 8.83 1.20 14.48
CA LEU A 208 10.26 1.08 14.68
C LEU A 208 10.62 1.18 16.17
N ASN A 209 10.03 2.14 16.89
CA ASN A 209 10.20 2.28 18.33
C ASN A 209 9.73 1.03 19.08
N LYS A 210 8.58 0.46 18.69
CA LYS A 210 8.10 -0.80 19.29
C LYS A 210 9.09 -1.95 19.05
N LEU A 211 9.66 -2.06 17.84
CA LEU A 211 10.67 -3.08 17.54
C LEU A 211 11.93 -2.92 18.39
N GLN A 212 12.36 -1.69 18.67
CA GLN A 212 13.50 -1.42 19.56
C GLN A 212 13.24 -1.87 21.01
N HIS A 213 12.00 -1.77 21.48
CA HIS A 213 11.62 -2.27 22.80
C HIS A 213 11.45 -3.80 22.84
N GLU A 214 10.99 -4.42 21.74
CA GLU A 214 10.87 -5.88 21.60
C GLU A 214 12.23 -6.58 21.50
N HIS A 215 13.28 -5.86 21.09
CA HIS A 215 14.63 -6.37 20.85
C HIS A 215 15.71 -5.50 21.54
N PRO A 216 15.71 -5.39 22.88
CA PRO A 216 16.67 -4.55 23.61
C PRO A 216 18.14 -5.01 23.45
N GLU A 217 18.36 -6.27 23.09
CA GLU A 217 19.68 -6.88 22.86
C GLU A 217 20.32 -6.45 21.54
N TYR A 218 19.55 -5.84 20.63
CA TYR A 218 20.01 -5.39 19.32
C TYR A 218 19.90 -3.87 19.18
N GLN A 219 20.84 -3.29 18.45
CA GLN A 219 20.65 -1.96 17.87
C GLN A 219 19.72 -2.09 16.66
N VAL A 220 18.47 -1.63 16.77
CA VAL A 220 17.51 -1.71 15.66
C VAL A 220 17.75 -0.57 14.69
N LEU A 221 18.07 -0.92 13.44
CA LEU A 221 18.39 0.05 12.40
C LEU A 221 17.37 -0.08 11.26
N PRO A 222 16.67 1.01 10.87
CA PRO A 222 15.85 0.98 9.68
C PRO A 222 16.76 0.80 8.46
N SER A 223 16.35 -0.07 7.53
CA SER A 223 16.97 -0.11 6.21
C SER A 223 16.72 1.23 5.54
N ASN A 224 17.74 2.08 5.51
CA ASN A 224 17.60 3.38 4.90
C ASN A 224 17.31 3.21 3.40
N PRO A 225 16.31 3.92 2.87
CA PRO A 225 16.14 4.00 1.43
C PRO A 225 17.46 4.49 0.84
N SER A 226 18.00 3.74 -0.12
CA SER A 226 19.16 4.17 -0.89
C SER A 226 18.85 5.51 -1.54
N ARG A 227 19.28 6.63 -0.93
CA ARG A 227 19.15 7.97 -1.53
C ARG A 227 19.74 7.88 -2.94
N ARG A 228 19.05 8.37 -3.96
CA ARG A 228 19.60 8.33 -5.33
C ARG A 228 20.89 9.16 -5.36
N TYR A 229 21.86 8.75 -6.16
CA TYR A 229 23.02 9.60 -6.44
C TYR A 229 22.56 10.75 -7.33
N THR A 230 22.85 12.00 -6.94
CA THR A 230 22.68 13.15 -7.83
C THR A 230 23.72 13.12 -8.94
N SER A 231 23.50 13.88 -10.01
CA SER A 231 24.50 14.03 -11.07
C SER A 231 25.81 14.59 -10.51
N GLU A 232 25.76 15.55 -9.58
CA GLU A 232 26.97 16.09 -8.94
C GLU A 232 27.71 15.03 -8.11
N GLU A 233 26.99 14.20 -7.35
CA GLU A 233 27.64 13.10 -6.63
C GLU A 233 28.27 12.09 -7.59
N CYS A 234 27.66 11.82 -8.74
CA CYS A 234 28.24 10.94 -9.76
C CYS A 234 29.54 11.52 -10.33
N THR A 235 29.54 12.80 -10.69
CA THR A 235 30.73 13.51 -11.17
C THR A 235 31.82 13.51 -10.09
N THR A 236 31.45 13.83 -8.85
CA THR A 236 32.36 13.84 -7.70
C THR A 236 32.99 12.46 -7.46
N ILE A 237 32.23 11.37 -7.59
CA ILE A 237 32.78 10.00 -7.47
C ILE A 237 33.86 9.77 -8.52
N LEU A 238 33.61 10.13 -9.78
CA LEU A 238 34.56 9.93 -10.88
C LEU A 238 35.83 10.76 -10.67
N GLU A 239 35.70 12.04 -10.36
CA GLU A 239 36.83 12.95 -10.12
C GLU A 239 37.71 12.47 -8.97
N LEU A 240 37.11 12.13 -7.83
CA LEU A 240 37.85 11.66 -6.65
C LEU A 240 38.51 10.31 -6.92
N LYS A 241 37.85 9.40 -7.66
CA LYS A 241 38.45 8.13 -8.06
C LYS A 241 39.65 8.29 -8.98
N THR A 242 39.56 9.17 -9.97
CA THR A 242 40.68 9.51 -10.85
C THR A 242 41.82 10.17 -10.08
N SER A 243 41.50 10.93 -9.03
CA SER A 243 42.46 11.55 -8.11
C SER A 243 43.02 10.60 -7.06
N GLY A 244 42.77 9.28 -7.17
CA GLY A 244 43.34 8.26 -6.29
C GLY A 244 42.66 8.09 -4.92
N TRP A 245 41.50 8.71 -4.69
CA TRP A 245 40.80 8.56 -3.41
C TRP A 245 40.28 7.13 -3.20
N THR A 246 40.42 6.64 -1.96
CA THR A 246 39.86 5.36 -1.57
C THR A 246 38.33 5.42 -1.58
N THR A 247 37.68 4.28 -1.84
CA THR A 247 36.21 4.20 -1.80
C THR A 247 35.66 4.63 -0.43
N GLN A 248 36.38 4.29 0.65
CA GLN A 248 36.01 4.65 2.01
C GLN A 248 36.00 6.18 2.21
N ALA A 249 37.06 6.89 1.77
CA ALA A 249 37.12 8.35 1.87
C ALA A 249 36.03 9.05 1.05
N ILE A 250 35.69 8.51 -0.13
CA ILE A 250 34.59 9.03 -0.95
C ILE A 250 33.24 8.78 -0.27
N ALA A 251 33.05 7.61 0.34
CA ALA A 251 31.83 7.26 1.07
C ALA A 251 31.61 8.22 2.25
N GLU A 252 32.64 8.48 3.04
CA GLU A 252 32.60 9.46 4.14
C GLU A 252 32.28 10.86 3.63
N LYS A 253 32.95 11.32 2.56
CA LYS A 253 32.73 12.66 1.98
C LYS A 253 31.32 12.86 1.45
N LEU A 254 30.71 11.83 0.85
CA LEU A 254 29.36 11.91 0.30
C LEU A 254 28.26 11.52 1.31
N ASN A 255 28.65 11.20 2.55
CA ASN A 255 27.76 10.62 3.55
C ASN A 255 27.00 9.38 3.01
N ARG A 256 27.74 8.49 2.36
CA ARG A 256 27.28 7.25 1.74
C ARG A 256 27.92 6.04 2.41
N THR A 257 27.37 4.85 2.18
CA THR A 257 28.03 3.62 2.59
C THR A 257 29.10 3.22 1.58
N TYR A 258 30.16 2.57 2.06
CA TYR A 258 31.24 2.03 1.23
C TYR A 258 30.70 1.19 0.05
N TRP A 259 29.76 0.28 0.32
CA TRP A 259 29.14 -0.57 -0.69
C TRP A 259 28.31 0.20 -1.71
N SER A 260 27.60 1.26 -1.27
CA SER A 260 26.84 2.12 -2.16
C SER A 260 27.76 2.82 -3.17
N VAL A 261 28.88 3.37 -2.71
CA VAL A 261 29.87 4.03 -3.59
C VAL A 261 30.55 3.00 -4.50
N THR A 262 30.92 1.83 -3.96
CA THR A 262 31.53 0.74 -4.75
C THR A 262 30.63 0.34 -5.92
N TYR A 263 29.37 0.07 -5.63
CA TYR A 263 28.40 -0.34 -6.63
C TYR A 263 28.14 0.78 -7.65
N LYS A 264 27.96 2.02 -7.19
CA LYS A 264 27.72 3.17 -8.07
C LYS A 264 28.89 3.44 -9.00
N PHE A 265 30.12 3.37 -8.49
CA PHE A 265 31.32 3.53 -9.31
C PHE A 265 31.41 2.45 -10.39
N GLY A 266 31.11 1.19 -10.05
CA GLY A 266 31.04 0.11 -11.04
C GLY A 266 30.00 0.35 -12.14
N GLN A 267 28.85 0.95 -11.81
CA GLN A 267 27.85 1.34 -12.80
C GLN A 267 28.35 2.48 -13.71
N LEU A 268 28.97 3.51 -13.12
CA LEU A 268 29.50 4.66 -13.87
C LEU A 268 30.60 4.22 -14.84
N LYS A 269 31.50 3.32 -14.41
CA LYS A 269 32.56 2.79 -15.27
C LYS A 269 32.00 2.04 -16.49
N LYS A 270 31.01 1.16 -16.28
CA LYS A 270 30.34 0.44 -17.38
C LYS A 270 29.65 1.40 -18.36
N ALA A 271 29.02 2.45 -17.85
CA ALA A 271 28.38 3.45 -18.69
C ALA A 271 29.40 4.23 -19.55
N MET A 272 30.60 4.50 -19.02
CA MET A 272 31.68 5.16 -19.76
C MET A 272 32.31 4.24 -20.82
N GLU A 273 32.50 2.95 -20.50
CA GLU A 273 33.00 1.95 -21.45
C GLU A 273 32.05 1.80 -22.66
N GLN A 274 30.73 1.80 -22.44
CA GLN A 274 29.72 1.73 -23.51
C GLN A 274 29.64 2.98 -24.40
N VAL A 275 30.11 4.13 -23.93
CA VAL A 275 30.15 5.39 -24.71
C VAL A 275 31.41 5.45 -25.58
N HIS A 276 32.46 4.72 -25.22
CA HIS A 276 33.71 4.65 -26.00
C HIS A 276 33.68 3.62 -27.14
N ASP A 277 32.71 2.69 -27.14
CA ASP A 277 32.51 1.67 -28.17
C ASP A 277 31.49 2.11 -29.26
N LEU A 278 31.10 3.39 -29.30
CA LEU A 278 30.24 4.03 -30.31
C LEU A 278 31.03 5.11 -31.07
#